data_AF-A0A074S6B9-F1
#
_entry.id   AF-A0A074S6B9-F1
#
_cell.length_a   1.000
_cell.length_b   1.000
_cell.length_c   1.000
_cell.angle_alpha   90.00
_cell.angle_beta   90.00
_cell.angle_gamma   90.00
#
_symmetry.space_group_name_H-M   'P 1'
#
loop_
_entity.id
_entity.type
_entity.pdbx_description
1 polymer ?
#
loop_
_entity_poly.entity_id
_entity_poly.type
_entity_poly.pdbx_seq_one_letter_code
_entity_poly.pdbx_strand_id
1 'polypeptide(L)'
;MPLDHMGISAWIANLGGKEIPQYAIKPHRSRSMECWIPASEGCHFKIMWKVLTPPRPDLDLFIYPYLDGVRMCGCSWTNDQVTAGDIGELGHHPTGPSSFRLYEFGKRKMTDREDTFQTGRPRALLNELNTIKIRFAWGHQVEVNERAEFFNDPSEAAPIHEAEAKTMQGLSGSAWLSRNNTVSDYSYSFCDFRPEDGVMSTTFIFRYAPQGKGLVV
;
A
#
# COMPACT_ATOMS: atom_id res chain seq x y z
N MET A 1 -7.40 -10.27 13.19
CA MET A 1 -8.57 -10.74 12.42
C MET A 1 -8.62 -9.84 11.23
N PRO A 2 -8.42 -10.39 10.03
CA PRO A 2 -8.19 -9.61 8.84
C PRO A 2 -9.45 -8.84 8.43
N LEU A 3 -9.26 -7.80 7.61
CA LEU A 3 -10.33 -6.89 7.22
C LEU A 3 -11.00 -7.42 5.95
N ASP A 4 -12.26 -7.81 6.06
CA ASP A 4 -13.02 -8.42 4.97
C ASP A 4 -13.94 -7.38 4.32
N HIS A 5 -13.87 -7.25 2.99
CA HIS A 5 -14.74 -6.38 2.21
C HIS A 5 -14.86 -6.84 0.76
N MET A 6 -16.08 -6.92 0.23
CA MET A 6 -16.37 -7.25 -1.17
C MET A 6 -15.61 -8.50 -1.68
N GLY A 7 -15.61 -9.58 -0.88
CA GLY A 7 -14.99 -10.85 -1.27
C GLY A 7 -13.46 -10.89 -1.18
N ILE A 8 -12.83 -9.88 -0.57
CA ILE A 8 -11.38 -9.84 -0.31
C ILE A 8 -11.15 -9.64 1.18
N SER A 9 -10.15 -10.34 1.71
CA SER A 9 -9.59 -10.14 3.05
C SER A 9 -8.21 -9.51 2.91
N ALA A 10 -7.93 -8.41 3.63
CA ALA A 10 -6.64 -7.74 3.60
C ALA A 10 -6.13 -7.41 5.01
N TRP A 11 -4.82 -7.48 5.20
CA TRP A 11 -4.17 -7.12 6.46
C TRP A 11 -2.72 -6.68 6.24
N ILE A 12 -2.14 -6.04 7.25
CA ILE A 12 -0.71 -5.74 7.29
C ILE A 12 -0.04 -6.75 8.22
N ALA A 13 1.12 -7.26 7.82
CA ALA A 13 1.94 -8.17 8.63
C ALA A 13 3.36 -7.63 8.77
N ASN A 14 4.10 -8.11 9.77
CA ASN A 14 5.55 -7.91 9.80
C ASN A 14 6.25 -8.86 8.80
N LEU A 15 7.58 -8.76 8.65
CA LEU A 15 8.33 -9.64 7.74
C LEU A 15 8.20 -11.13 8.06
N GLY A 16 7.96 -11.48 9.32
CA GLY A 16 7.71 -12.85 9.76
C GLY A 16 6.29 -13.36 9.47
N GLY A 17 5.46 -12.58 8.76
CA GLY A 17 4.09 -12.96 8.41
C GLY A 17 3.08 -12.82 9.55
N LYS A 18 3.49 -12.30 10.72
CA LYS A 18 2.57 -12.07 11.84
C LYS A 18 1.72 -10.83 11.58
N GLU A 19 0.40 -11.00 11.60
CA GLU A 19 -0.57 -9.90 11.47
C GLU A 19 -0.32 -8.81 12.52
N ILE A 20 -0.29 -7.56 12.05
CA ILE A 20 -0.28 -6.37 12.90
C ILE A 20 -1.73 -6.11 13.36
N PRO A 21 -1.98 -5.96 14.68
CA PRO A 21 -3.35 -5.79 15.20
C PRO A 21 -4.08 -4.59 14.60
N GLN A 22 -5.31 -4.82 14.18
CA GLN A 22 -6.19 -3.80 13.60
C GLN A 22 -7.22 -3.33 14.64
N TYR A 23 -7.54 -2.04 14.64
CA TYR A 23 -8.55 -1.46 15.53
C TYR A 23 -9.32 -0.32 14.85
N ALA A 24 -10.41 0.13 15.48
CA ALA A 24 -11.28 1.20 14.97
C ALA A 24 -11.68 1.00 13.49
N ILE A 25 -12.08 -0.24 13.17
CA ILE A 25 -12.53 -0.66 11.84
C ILE A 25 -13.85 0.04 11.50
N LYS A 26 -13.91 0.68 10.34
CA LYS A 26 -15.12 1.35 9.85
C LYS A 26 -15.22 1.32 8.33
N PRO A 27 -16.44 1.28 7.78
CA PRO A 27 -16.65 1.61 6.37
C PRO A 27 -16.15 3.02 6.05
N HIS A 28 -15.45 3.17 4.93
CA HIS A 28 -14.99 4.44 4.39
C HIS A 28 -15.56 4.59 2.97
N ARG A 29 -16.72 5.24 2.86
CA ARG A 29 -17.53 5.25 1.62
C ARG A 29 -18.02 3.83 1.27
N SER A 30 -18.79 3.70 0.19
CA SER A 30 -19.49 2.45 -0.14
C SER A 30 -18.59 1.28 -0.57
N ARG A 31 -17.30 1.52 -0.85
CA ARG A 31 -16.38 0.54 -1.47
C ARG A 31 -15.01 0.51 -0.80
N SER A 32 -14.91 1.02 0.41
CA SER A 32 -13.65 0.98 1.12
C SER A 32 -13.86 0.70 2.59
N MET A 33 -12.88 0.02 3.17
CA MET A 33 -12.79 -0.15 4.62
C MET A 33 -11.55 0.58 5.11
N GLU A 34 -11.69 1.22 6.26
CA GLU A 34 -10.60 1.90 6.95
C GLU A 34 -10.43 1.29 8.34
N CYS A 35 -9.19 1.08 8.75
CA CYS A 35 -8.84 0.71 10.12
C CYS A 35 -7.54 1.38 10.54
N TRP A 36 -7.21 1.26 11.81
CA TRP A 36 -5.93 1.69 12.36
C TRP A 36 -5.04 0.50 12.72
N ILE A 37 -3.73 0.69 12.55
CA ILE A 37 -2.69 -0.25 12.96
C ILE A 37 -1.58 0.48 13.75
N PRO A 38 -0.93 -0.18 14.72
CA PRO A 38 0.28 0.35 15.32
C PRO A 38 1.45 0.28 14.32
N ALA A 39 2.27 1.32 14.30
CA ALA A 39 3.51 1.38 13.54
C ALA A 39 4.68 1.79 14.44
N SER A 40 5.81 1.13 14.23
CA SER A 40 7.07 1.39 14.92
C SER A 40 8.14 1.76 13.90
N GLU A 41 8.86 2.84 14.16
CA GLU A 41 9.94 3.31 13.28
C GLU A 41 11.01 2.22 13.06
N GLY A 42 11.52 2.14 11.82
CA GLY A 42 12.49 1.14 11.37
C GLY A 42 11.91 -0.27 11.19
N CYS A 43 10.63 -0.49 11.50
CA CYS A 43 10.01 -1.79 11.31
C CYS A 43 9.53 -1.96 9.87
N HIS A 44 9.92 -3.09 9.28
CA HIS A 44 9.45 -3.51 7.97
C HIS A 44 8.08 -4.19 8.05
N PHE A 45 7.30 -4.07 6.97
CA PHE A 45 5.97 -4.67 6.88
C PHE A 45 5.70 -5.26 5.49
N LYS A 46 4.65 -6.08 5.44
CA LYS A 46 4.09 -6.66 4.23
C LYS A 46 2.59 -6.36 4.17
N ILE A 47 2.11 -6.07 2.97
CA ILE A 47 0.70 -6.10 2.63
C ILE A 47 0.35 -7.55 2.35
N MET A 48 -0.71 -8.05 2.99
CA MET A 48 -1.18 -9.42 2.83
C MET A 48 -2.64 -9.40 2.40
N TRP A 49 -3.04 -10.36 1.57
CA TRP A 49 -4.43 -10.49 1.17
C TRP A 49 -4.81 -11.93 0.86
N LYS A 50 -6.11 -12.17 0.85
CA LYS A 50 -6.73 -13.40 0.40
C LYS A 50 -8.03 -13.09 -0.33
N VAL A 51 -8.24 -13.71 -1.49
CA VAL A 51 -9.54 -13.67 -2.16
C VAL A 51 -10.45 -14.71 -1.50
N LEU A 52 -11.60 -14.25 -1.00
CA LEU A 52 -12.63 -15.11 -0.40
C LEU A 52 -13.68 -15.48 -1.44
N THR A 53 -14.07 -14.53 -2.29
CA THR A 53 -15.07 -14.73 -3.33
C THR A 53 -14.77 -13.77 -4.48
N PRO A 54 -14.17 -14.23 -5.59
CA PRO A 54 -13.96 -13.36 -6.74
C PRO A 54 -15.31 -12.97 -7.36
N PRO A 55 -15.44 -11.77 -7.95
CA PRO A 55 -16.67 -11.35 -8.62
C PRO A 55 -16.97 -12.21 -9.86
N ARG A 56 -15.91 -12.71 -10.51
CA ARG A 56 -15.93 -13.55 -11.71
C ARG A 56 -14.69 -14.46 -11.70
N PRO A 57 -14.81 -15.74 -12.10
CA PRO A 57 -13.70 -16.71 -12.05
C PRO A 57 -12.70 -16.56 -13.20
N ASP A 58 -13.02 -15.81 -14.24
CA ASP A 58 -12.19 -15.59 -15.42
C ASP A 58 -11.34 -14.31 -15.35
N LEU A 59 -11.46 -13.54 -14.27
CA LEU A 59 -10.75 -12.29 -14.09
C LEU A 59 -9.47 -12.48 -13.27
N ASP A 60 -8.42 -11.80 -13.73
CA ASP A 60 -7.22 -11.57 -12.97
C ASP A 60 -7.44 -10.47 -11.92
N LEU A 61 -6.56 -10.45 -10.92
CA LEU A 61 -6.56 -9.47 -9.85
C LEU A 61 -5.29 -8.61 -9.93
N PHE A 62 -5.42 -7.30 -9.85
CA PHE A 62 -4.29 -6.38 -9.70
C PHE A 62 -4.37 -5.59 -8.41
N ILE A 63 -3.24 -5.53 -7.72
CA ILE A 63 -3.07 -4.85 -6.44
C ILE A 63 -2.29 -3.57 -6.67
N TYR A 64 -2.91 -2.42 -6.38
CA TYR A 64 -2.28 -1.10 -6.41
C TYR A 64 -2.00 -0.61 -4.98
N PRO A 65 -0.76 -0.78 -4.48
CA PRO A 65 -0.35 -0.24 -3.19
C PRO A 65 0.00 1.26 -3.26
N TYR A 66 -0.34 1.98 -2.20
CA TYR A 66 0.04 3.38 -1.98
C TYR A 66 0.52 3.54 -0.54
N LEU A 67 1.69 4.15 -0.38
CA LEU A 67 2.28 4.50 0.92
C LEU A 67 2.28 6.03 1.02
N ASP A 68 1.56 6.60 1.98
CA ASP A 68 1.42 8.05 2.14
C ASP A 68 0.99 8.79 0.86
N GLY A 69 0.10 8.15 0.09
CA GLY A 69 -0.37 8.65 -1.21
C GLY A 69 0.60 8.47 -2.38
N VAL A 70 1.80 7.92 -2.15
CA VAL A 70 2.78 7.58 -3.19
C VAL A 70 2.49 6.16 -3.70
N ARG A 71 2.25 6.01 -5.00
CA ARG A 71 2.01 4.71 -5.63
C ARG A 71 3.29 3.87 -5.66
N MET A 72 3.24 2.66 -5.14
CA MET A 72 4.34 1.68 -5.26
C MET A 72 4.09 0.76 -6.47
N CYS A 73 5.08 -0.08 -6.80
CA CYS A 73 4.89 -1.15 -7.77
C CYS A 73 3.76 -2.09 -7.31
N GLY A 74 2.85 -2.41 -8.23
CA GLY A 74 1.77 -3.34 -7.97
C GLY A 74 2.18 -4.80 -8.09
N CYS A 75 1.23 -5.68 -7.85
CA CYS A 75 1.33 -7.11 -8.08
C CYS A 75 0.06 -7.57 -8.82
N SER A 76 0.22 -8.47 -9.79
CA SER A 76 -0.89 -9.12 -10.48
C SER A 76 -0.97 -10.59 -10.08
N TRP A 77 -2.20 -11.09 -9.97
CA TRP A 77 -2.52 -12.50 -9.78
C TRP A 77 -3.36 -12.98 -10.95
N THR A 78 -3.00 -14.12 -11.52
CA THR A 78 -3.83 -14.77 -12.53
C THR A 78 -5.12 -15.30 -11.91
N ASN A 79 -6.15 -15.45 -12.73
CA ASN A 79 -7.40 -16.10 -12.33
C ASN A 79 -7.18 -17.47 -11.65
N ASP A 80 -6.18 -18.25 -12.07
CA ASP A 80 -5.81 -19.52 -11.43
C ASP A 80 -5.31 -19.32 -9.98
N GLN A 81 -4.45 -18.33 -9.75
CA GLN A 81 -3.96 -18.00 -8.39
C GLN A 81 -5.09 -17.47 -7.50
N VAL A 82 -5.99 -16.66 -8.07
CA VAL A 82 -7.19 -16.18 -7.40
C VAL A 82 -8.07 -17.37 -6.97
N THR A 83 -8.29 -18.32 -7.86
CA THR A 83 -9.18 -19.47 -7.63
C THR A 83 -8.59 -20.49 -6.67
N ALA A 84 -7.26 -20.62 -6.63
CA ALA A 84 -6.56 -21.48 -5.66
C ALA A 84 -6.79 -21.06 -4.20
N GLY A 85 -7.19 -19.80 -3.95
CA GLY A 85 -7.46 -19.29 -2.60
C GLY A 85 -6.18 -19.08 -1.78
N ASP A 86 -5.05 -18.89 -2.46
CA ASP A 86 -3.75 -18.63 -1.87
C ASP A 86 -3.73 -17.33 -1.05
N ILE A 87 -2.69 -17.16 -0.24
CA ILE A 87 -2.41 -15.90 0.46
C ILE A 87 -1.38 -15.12 -0.35
N GLY A 88 -1.73 -13.90 -0.73
CA GLY A 88 -0.82 -12.97 -1.40
C GLY A 88 -0.03 -12.15 -0.41
N GLU A 89 1.20 -11.84 -0.80
CA GLU A 89 2.10 -10.97 -0.05
C GLU A 89 2.79 -9.96 -0.96
N LEU A 90 2.93 -8.73 -0.46
CA LEU A 90 3.69 -7.67 -1.10
C LEU A 90 4.36 -6.81 -0.02
N GLY A 91 5.67 -6.95 0.12
CA GLY A 91 6.47 -6.24 1.13
C GLY A 91 7.64 -5.48 0.58
N HIS A 92 7.72 -5.31 -0.75
CA HIS A 92 8.87 -4.73 -1.40
C HIS A 92 8.50 -3.99 -2.68
N HIS A 93 9.43 -3.17 -3.13
CA HIS A 93 9.39 -2.48 -4.41
C HIS A 93 10.63 -2.86 -5.23
N PRO A 94 10.48 -3.40 -6.45
CA PRO A 94 11.60 -3.70 -7.32
C PRO A 94 12.38 -2.43 -7.70
N THR A 95 13.70 -2.44 -7.50
CA THR A 95 14.60 -1.33 -7.86
C THR A 95 15.54 -1.69 -9.00
N GLY A 96 15.49 -2.94 -9.46
CA GLY A 96 16.23 -3.43 -10.61
C GLY A 96 15.92 -4.91 -10.86
N PRO A 97 16.55 -5.53 -11.88
CA PRO A 97 16.26 -6.90 -12.29
C PRO A 97 16.41 -7.96 -11.19
N SER A 98 17.31 -7.71 -10.24
CA SER A 98 17.62 -8.60 -9.11
C SER A 98 17.76 -7.83 -7.79
N SER A 99 17.15 -6.64 -7.70
CA SER A 99 17.19 -5.85 -6.47
C SER A 99 15.84 -5.24 -6.13
N PHE A 100 15.58 -5.12 -4.83
CA PHE A 100 14.38 -4.48 -4.30
C PHE A 100 14.67 -3.75 -2.99
N ARG A 101 13.75 -2.87 -2.60
CA ARG A 101 13.69 -2.26 -1.27
C ARG A 101 12.45 -2.72 -0.53
N LEU A 102 12.57 -2.93 0.77
CA LEU A 102 11.46 -3.36 1.61
C LEU A 102 10.57 -2.18 1.98
N TYR A 103 9.30 -2.43 2.29
CA TYR A 103 8.45 -1.42 2.90
C TYR A 103 8.81 -1.25 4.38
N GLU A 104 8.98 0.00 4.80
CA GLU A 104 9.47 0.36 6.13
C GLU A 104 8.64 1.52 6.71
N PHE A 105 8.30 1.42 7.99
CA PHE A 105 7.77 2.54 8.76
C PHE A 105 8.90 3.46 9.24
N GLY A 106 8.68 4.77 9.14
CA GLY A 106 9.68 5.78 9.45
C GLY A 106 9.10 7.02 10.14
N LYS A 107 9.93 8.06 10.19
CA LYS A 107 9.53 9.41 10.61
C LYS A 107 9.61 10.37 9.44
N ARG A 108 8.54 11.13 9.23
CA ARG A 108 8.50 12.16 8.21
C ARG A 108 9.45 13.30 8.57
N LYS A 109 10.14 13.84 7.56
CA LYS A 109 10.89 15.08 7.70
C LYS A 109 9.90 16.25 7.83
N MET A 110 10.11 17.08 8.84
CA MET A 110 9.36 18.33 9.00
C MET A 110 10.18 19.50 8.48
N THR A 111 9.48 20.59 8.19
CA THR A 111 10.08 21.84 7.72
C THR A 111 9.26 23.01 8.23
N ASP A 112 9.95 24.10 8.53
CA ASP A 112 9.44 25.40 8.97
C ASP A 112 9.31 26.41 7.82
N ARG A 113 9.68 25.99 6.60
CA ARG A 113 9.58 26.83 5.41
C ARG A 113 8.16 26.72 4.86
N GLU A 114 7.45 27.84 4.79
CA GLU A 114 6.11 27.86 4.17
C GLU A 114 6.15 27.43 2.69
N ASP A 115 7.31 27.60 2.07
CA ASP A 115 7.58 27.30 0.66
C ASP A 115 7.82 25.82 0.35
N THR A 116 8.03 24.93 1.33
CA THR A 116 8.41 23.52 1.04
C THR A 116 7.24 22.59 0.76
N PHE A 117 6.02 23.12 0.71
CA PHE A 117 4.95 22.56 -0.13
C PHE A 117 5.08 22.97 -1.62
N GLN A 118 6.24 23.43 -2.08
CA GLN A 118 6.58 23.50 -3.51
C GLN A 118 6.72 22.05 -4.03
N THR A 119 5.81 21.49 -4.83
CA THR A 119 5.07 22.09 -5.95
C THR A 119 3.79 21.27 -6.21
N GLY A 120 2.63 21.93 -6.29
CA GLY A 120 1.44 21.38 -6.97
C GLY A 120 0.69 20.21 -6.31
N ARG A 121 1.00 19.79 -5.09
CA ARG A 121 0.25 18.72 -4.40
C ARG A 121 -1.02 19.29 -3.74
N PRO A 122 -2.24 18.90 -4.16
CA PRO A 122 -3.47 19.41 -3.56
C PRO A 122 -3.56 19.08 -2.07
N ARG A 123 -4.16 19.97 -1.27
CA ARG A 123 -4.47 19.75 0.16
C ARG A 123 -5.19 18.41 0.44
N ALA A 124 -5.85 17.85 -0.57
CA ALA A 124 -6.43 16.51 -0.55
C ALA A 124 -5.42 15.38 -0.26
N LEU A 125 -4.13 15.55 -0.58
CA LEU A 125 -3.07 14.57 -0.29
C LEU A 125 -2.73 14.47 1.20
N LEU A 126 -3.07 15.47 2.03
CA LEU A 126 -2.91 15.38 3.48
C LEU A 126 -3.73 14.23 4.08
N ASN A 127 -4.88 13.91 3.47
CA ASN A 127 -5.73 12.81 3.93
C ASN A 127 -5.16 11.41 3.62
N GLU A 128 -4.21 11.35 2.69
CA GLU A 128 -3.51 10.12 2.29
C GLU A 128 -2.22 9.93 3.11
N LEU A 129 -1.77 10.93 3.87
CA LEU A 129 -0.66 10.77 4.80
C LEU A 129 -1.03 9.84 5.96
N ASN A 130 -0.04 9.12 6.48
CA ASN A 130 -0.22 8.13 7.53
C ASN A 130 -1.18 7.01 7.11
N THR A 131 -1.17 6.66 5.81
CA THR A 131 -1.97 5.57 5.26
C THR A 131 -1.14 4.60 4.43
N ILE A 132 -1.46 3.32 4.57
CA ILE A 132 -1.17 2.28 3.58
C ILE A 132 -2.52 1.99 2.90
N LYS A 133 -2.66 2.41 1.65
CA LYS A 133 -3.89 2.23 0.88
C LYS A 133 -3.66 1.19 -0.19
N ILE A 134 -4.58 0.25 -0.29
CA ILE A 134 -4.47 -0.88 -1.22
C ILE A 134 -5.76 -0.93 -2.03
N ARG A 135 -5.65 -0.73 -3.34
CA ARG A 135 -6.77 -0.88 -4.27
C ARG A 135 -6.63 -2.18 -5.03
N PHE A 136 -7.63 -3.03 -4.92
CA PHE A 136 -7.80 -4.27 -5.66
C PHE A 136 -8.70 -4.00 -6.87
N ALA A 137 -8.20 -4.25 -8.07
CA ALA A 137 -8.96 -4.15 -9.31
C ALA A 137 -9.01 -5.49 -10.02
N TRP A 138 -10.13 -5.74 -10.70
CA TRP A 138 -10.38 -6.97 -11.45
C TRP A 138 -10.33 -6.66 -12.95
N GLY A 139 -9.80 -7.58 -13.74
CA GLY A 139 -9.50 -7.32 -15.15
C GLY A 139 -8.68 -8.42 -15.78
N HIS A 140 -7.87 -8.05 -16.78
CA HIS A 140 -7.02 -8.98 -17.50
C HIS A 140 -5.58 -8.47 -17.57
N GLN A 141 -4.64 -9.39 -17.32
CA GLN A 141 -3.23 -9.17 -17.58
C GLN A 141 -2.98 -9.20 -19.09
N VAL A 142 -2.14 -8.28 -19.55
CA VAL A 142 -1.72 -8.17 -20.94
C VAL A 142 -0.21 -8.30 -20.96
N GLU A 143 0.29 -9.26 -21.73
CA GLU A 143 1.72 -9.49 -21.86
C GLU A 143 2.40 -8.28 -22.50
N VAL A 144 3.53 -7.87 -21.91
CA VAL A 144 4.37 -6.77 -22.41
C VAL A 144 5.76 -7.29 -22.74
N ASN A 145 6.28 -6.87 -23.90
CA ASN A 145 7.57 -7.32 -24.41
C ASN A 145 8.76 -6.53 -23.86
N GLU A 146 8.52 -5.35 -23.27
CA GLU A 146 9.57 -4.44 -22.83
C GLU A 146 9.71 -4.48 -21.30
N ARG A 147 10.95 -4.54 -20.79
CA ARG A 147 11.24 -4.72 -19.35
C ARG A 147 11.86 -3.49 -18.67
N ALA A 148 12.36 -2.53 -19.45
CA ALA A 148 13.27 -1.50 -18.95
C ALA A 148 12.58 -0.37 -18.17
N GLU A 149 11.29 -0.11 -18.40
CA GLU A 149 10.57 1.03 -17.79
C GLU A 149 9.94 0.72 -16.42
N PHE A 150 10.07 -0.51 -15.92
CA PHE A 150 9.33 -0.96 -14.73
C PHE A 150 10.09 -0.79 -13.41
N PHE A 151 11.40 -0.48 -13.45
CA PHE A 151 12.24 -0.29 -12.26
C PHE A 151 12.42 1.20 -11.96
N ASN A 152 11.34 1.88 -11.59
CA ASN A 152 11.39 3.27 -11.18
C ASN A 152 11.29 3.39 -9.66
N ASP A 153 12.24 4.09 -9.05
CA ASP A 153 12.14 4.49 -7.66
C ASP A 153 11.02 5.53 -7.52
N PRO A 154 9.98 5.26 -6.70
CA PRO A 154 8.93 6.23 -6.47
C PRO A 154 9.50 7.45 -5.75
N SER A 155 9.05 8.64 -6.13
CA SER A 155 9.47 9.87 -5.45
C SER A 155 9.04 9.82 -3.98
N GLU A 156 9.99 10.06 -3.07
CA GLU A 156 9.70 10.15 -1.64
C GLU A 156 8.61 11.21 -1.36
N ALA A 157 7.83 10.99 -0.30
CA ALA A 157 6.90 12.00 0.17
C ALA A 157 7.68 13.25 0.61
N ALA A 158 7.26 14.42 0.11
CA ALA A 158 7.88 15.69 0.46
C ALA A 158 7.79 15.97 1.98
N PRO A 159 8.73 16.74 2.55
CA PRO A 159 8.61 17.22 3.93
C PRO A 159 7.29 17.95 4.15
N ILE A 160 6.73 17.81 5.35
CA ILE A 160 5.49 18.52 5.73
C ILE A 160 5.77 19.71 6.61
N HIS A 161 4.96 20.76 6.48
CA HIS A 161 5.08 21.94 7.32
C HIS A 161 4.64 21.63 8.75
N GLU A 162 5.31 22.20 9.76
CA GLU A 162 4.99 21.94 11.18
C GLU A 162 3.53 22.28 11.54
N ALA A 163 2.99 23.34 10.93
CA ALA A 163 1.59 23.71 11.14
C ALA A 163 0.63 22.60 10.72
N GLU A 164 0.93 21.87 9.65
CA GLU A 164 0.12 20.74 9.20
C GLU A 164 0.32 19.51 10.07
N ALA A 165 1.56 19.25 10.51
CA ALA A 165 1.83 18.20 11.48
C ALA A 165 1.01 18.38 12.78
N LYS A 166 0.80 19.64 13.21
CA LYS A 166 -0.09 19.96 14.34
C LYS A 166 -1.56 19.63 14.02
N THR A 167 -2.03 19.91 12.80
CA THR A 167 -3.41 19.53 12.40
C THR A 167 -3.61 18.00 12.34
N MET A 168 -2.56 17.24 12.09
CA MET A 168 -2.55 15.77 12.15
C MET A 168 -2.40 15.22 13.58
N GLN A 169 -2.64 16.04 14.61
CA GLN A 169 -2.54 15.66 16.02
C GLN A 169 -1.14 15.11 16.41
N GLY A 170 -0.09 15.57 15.73
CA GLY A 170 1.27 15.12 15.96
C GLY A 170 1.59 13.72 15.41
N LEU A 171 0.78 13.20 14.49
CA LEU A 171 1.11 12.01 13.70
C LEU A 171 2.22 12.35 12.70
N SER A 172 3.47 12.04 13.08
CA SER A 172 4.66 12.29 12.27
C SER A 172 5.25 11.03 11.63
N GLY A 173 4.57 9.88 11.75
CA GLY A 173 4.99 8.65 11.12
C GLY A 173 4.92 8.74 9.60
N SER A 174 5.77 7.98 8.91
CA SER A 174 5.76 7.80 7.46
C SER A 174 5.88 6.32 7.08
N ALA A 175 5.55 5.98 5.85
CA ALA A 175 5.81 4.67 5.27
C ALA A 175 6.51 4.87 3.91
N TRP A 176 7.64 4.19 3.70
CA TRP A 176 8.49 4.38 2.53
C TRP A 176 9.26 3.11 2.17
N LEU A 177 10.13 3.20 1.18
CA LEU A 177 11.10 2.17 0.84
C LEU A 177 12.32 2.26 1.76
N SER A 178 12.77 1.12 2.30
CA SER A 178 14.01 1.03 3.08
C SER A 178 15.19 1.59 2.29
N ARG A 179 16.12 2.28 2.94
CA ARG A 179 17.29 2.87 2.25
C ARG A 179 18.19 1.83 1.57
N ASN A 180 18.25 0.64 2.15
CA ASN A 180 19.12 -0.43 1.66
C ASN A 180 18.40 -1.24 0.58
N ASN A 181 19.11 -1.49 -0.52
CA ASN A 181 18.71 -2.48 -1.49
C ASN A 181 19.01 -3.88 -0.96
N THR A 182 18.08 -4.80 -1.19
CA THR A 182 18.27 -6.23 -1.02
C THR A 182 18.46 -6.85 -2.40
N VAL A 183 19.46 -7.71 -2.55
CA VAL A 183 19.67 -8.50 -3.77
C VAL A 183 18.87 -9.79 -3.66
N SER A 184 18.25 -10.20 -4.76
CA SER A 184 17.47 -11.42 -4.82
C SER A 184 17.60 -12.10 -6.17
N ASP A 185 17.52 -13.43 -6.14
CA ASP A 185 17.41 -14.26 -7.35
C ASP A 185 15.98 -14.27 -7.92
N TYR A 186 15.08 -13.43 -7.39
CA TYR A 186 13.70 -13.32 -7.85
C TYR A 186 13.65 -12.80 -9.30
N SER A 187 12.93 -13.51 -10.16
CA SER A 187 12.62 -13.04 -11.50
C SER A 187 11.27 -12.33 -11.48
N TYR A 188 11.26 -11.04 -11.76
CA TYR A 188 10.03 -10.28 -11.93
C TYR A 188 9.41 -10.53 -13.31
N SER A 189 8.13 -10.88 -13.34
CA SER A 189 7.32 -10.83 -14.55
C SER A 189 6.63 -9.47 -14.63
N PHE A 190 6.51 -8.94 -15.84
CA PHE A 190 5.84 -7.67 -16.11
C PHE A 190 4.61 -7.93 -16.96
N CYS A 191 3.53 -7.27 -16.61
CA CYS A 191 2.32 -7.23 -17.41
C CYS A 191 1.75 -5.81 -17.36
N ASP A 192 1.07 -5.44 -18.42
CA ASP A 192 0.06 -4.41 -18.33
C ASP A 192 -1.21 -5.01 -17.74
N PHE A 193 -2.04 -4.16 -17.15
CA PHE A 193 -3.32 -4.58 -16.61
C PHE A 193 -4.44 -3.72 -17.17
N ARG A 194 -5.46 -4.37 -17.72
CA ARG A 194 -6.67 -3.73 -18.21
C ARG A 194 -7.82 -4.06 -17.27
N PRO A 195 -8.28 -3.10 -16.44
CA PRO A 195 -9.45 -3.29 -15.60
C PRO A 195 -10.68 -3.66 -16.45
N GLU A 196 -11.49 -4.60 -15.96
CA GLU A 196 -12.75 -4.99 -16.60
C GLU A 196 -13.82 -3.93 -16.33
N ASP A 197 -14.47 -3.46 -17.40
CA ASP A 197 -15.54 -2.48 -17.29
C ASP A 197 -16.74 -3.03 -16.51
N GLY A 198 -17.32 -2.20 -15.64
CA GLY A 198 -18.47 -2.58 -14.83
C GLY A 198 -18.15 -3.50 -13.63
N VAL A 199 -16.90 -3.96 -13.46
CA VAL A 199 -16.48 -4.71 -12.28
C VAL A 199 -15.89 -3.76 -11.24
N MET A 200 -16.39 -3.86 -10.01
CA MET A 200 -16.07 -2.90 -8.95
C MET A 200 -14.71 -3.21 -8.31
N SER A 201 -13.89 -2.17 -8.14
CA SER A 201 -12.67 -2.25 -7.34
C SER A 201 -12.97 -2.17 -5.84
N THR A 202 -12.16 -2.84 -5.04
CA THR A 202 -12.22 -2.81 -3.56
C THR A 202 -11.02 -2.04 -3.02
N THR A 203 -11.20 -1.19 -2.01
CA THR A 203 -10.08 -0.46 -1.39
C THR A 203 -10.01 -0.69 0.12
N PHE A 204 -8.80 -0.90 0.63
CA PHE A 204 -8.52 -0.96 2.06
C PHE A 204 -7.57 0.18 2.42
N ILE A 205 -7.85 0.86 3.53
CA ILE A 205 -7.06 1.98 4.04
C ILE A 205 -6.62 1.65 5.46
N PHE A 206 -5.35 1.32 5.61
CA PHE A 206 -4.73 1.10 6.91
C PHE A 206 -4.07 2.40 7.36
N ARG A 207 -4.73 3.12 8.27
CA ARG A 207 -4.12 4.24 8.97
C ARG A 207 -3.11 3.72 9.96
N TYR A 208 -1.98 4.41 10.12
CA TYR A 208 -0.97 3.96 11.08
C TYR A 208 -0.50 5.09 11.99
N ALA A 209 -0.29 4.72 13.25
CA ALA A 209 0.15 5.62 14.32
C ALA A 209 1.10 4.89 15.27
N PRO A 210 1.94 5.62 16.03
CA PRO A 210 2.71 5.02 17.11
C PRO A 210 1.82 4.26 18.09
N GLN A 211 2.34 3.18 18.67
CA GLN A 211 1.62 2.40 19.67
C GLN A 211 1.14 3.31 20.82
N GLY A 212 -0.16 3.25 21.14
CA GLY A 212 -0.79 4.08 22.17
C GLY A 212 -1.23 5.48 21.75
N LYS A 213 -0.99 5.91 20.50
CA LYS A 213 -1.47 7.20 19.94
C LYS A 213 -2.67 7.07 18.99
N GLY A 214 -3.18 5.86 18.75
CA GLY A 214 -4.45 5.64 18.08
C GLY A 214 -5.59 6.04 19.01
N LEU A 215 -6.34 7.07 18.63
CA LEU A 215 -7.42 7.66 19.43
C LEU A 215 -8.33 6.62 20.09
N VAL A 216 -8.49 6.81 21.40
CA VAL A 216 -9.75 6.60 22.12
C VAL A 216 -10.84 7.26 21.29
N VAL A 217 -11.76 6.45 20.78
CA VAL A 217 -13.00 6.92 20.14
C VAL A 217 -13.92 7.50 21.20
#